data_AF-A0A497A6K9-F1
#
_entry.id   AF-A0A497A6K9-F1
#
_cell.length_a   1.000
_cell.length_b   1.000
_cell.length_c   1.000
_cell.angle_alpha   90.00
_cell.angle_beta   90.00
_cell.angle_gamma   90.00
#
_symmetry.space_group_name_H-M   'P 1'
#
loop_
_entity.id
_entity.type
_entity.pdbx_description
1 polymer ?
#
loop_
_entity_poly.entity_id
_entity_poly.type
_entity_poly.pdbx_seq_one_letter_code
_entity_poly.pdbx_strand_id
1 'polypeptide(L)' 'MRSGNEDLVLTPEEARRLLRCSRGCFYEGVRRGAIPAVKISARKIVIPRRRFLEWLEGGDEHQNQKRMENP' A
#
# COMPACT_ATOMS: atom_id res chain seq x y z
N MET A 1 10.11 18.51 -13.22
CA MET A 1 9.08 17.45 -13.28
C MET A 1 9.80 16.12 -13.23
N ARG A 2 9.52 15.24 -12.25
CA ARG A 2 10.10 13.88 -12.26
C ARG A 2 9.37 13.09 -13.34
N SER A 3 10.10 12.49 -14.28
CA SER A 3 9.54 11.68 -15.37
C SER A 3 8.73 10.53 -14.78
N GLY A 4 7.43 10.57 -15.01
CA GLY A 4 6.46 9.69 -14.38
C GLY A 4 6.43 8.30 -15.00
N ASN A 5 7.40 7.45 -14.66
CA ASN A 5 7.19 5.99 -14.53
C ASN A 5 8.39 5.22 -13.93
N GLU A 6 9.56 5.86 -13.75
CA GLU A 6 10.81 5.16 -13.37
C GLU A 6 11.07 5.11 -11.86
N ASP A 7 10.32 5.86 -11.05
CA ASP A 7 10.56 5.92 -9.60
C ASP A 7 10.20 4.57 -8.95
N LEU A 8 11.20 3.89 -8.35
CA LEU A 8 11.05 2.61 -7.66
C LEU A 8 10.13 2.69 -6.42
N VAL A 9 9.82 3.89 -5.96
CA VAL A 9 9.00 4.17 -4.78
C VAL A 9 7.95 5.23 -5.08
N LEU A 10 6.79 5.10 -4.43
CA LEU A 10 5.74 6.11 -4.36
C LEU A 10 5.81 6.84 -3.03
N THR A 11 5.43 8.11 -3.04
CA THR A 11 5.05 8.84 -1.84
C THR A 11 3.71 8.32 -1.32
N PRO A 12 3.40 8.54 -0.02
CA PRO A 12 2.08 8.22 0.53
C PRO A 12 0.92 8.88 -0.24
N GLU A 13 1.16 10.09 -0.73
CA GLU A 13 0.18 10.86 -1.49
C GLU A 13 -0.10 10.26 -2.88
N GLU A 14 0.91 9.74 -3.57
CA GLU A 14 0.72 9.03 -4.84
C GLU A 14 0.00 7.70 -4.62
N ALA A 15 0.46 6.90 -3.65
CA ALA A 15 -0.13 5.59 -3.35
C ALA A 15 -1.60 5.70 -2.92
N ARG A 16 -1.97 6.65 -2.05
CA ARG A 16 -3.38 6.83 -1.65
C ARG A 16 -4.28 7.26 -2.81
N ARG A 17 -3.74 8.01 -3.78
CA ARG A 17 -4.50 8.45 -4.97
C ARG A 17 -4.80 7.26 -5.87
N LEU A 18 -3.85 6.33 -6.01
CA LEU A 18 -4.06 5.06 -6.72
C LEU A 18 -5.15 4.22 -6.03
N LEU A 19 -5.13 4.14 -4.70
CA LEU A 19 -6.15 3.44 -3.90
C LEU A 19 -7.51 4.17 -3.82
N ARG A 20 -7.58 5.43 -4.26
CA ARG A 20 -8.76 6.31 -4.13
C ARG A 20 -9.31 6.39 -2.70
N CYS A 21 -8.44 6.41 -1.69
CA CYS A 21 -8.84 6.48 -0.28
C CYS A 21 -8.40 7.79 0.41
N SER A 22 -9.01 8.05 1.57
CA SER A 22 -8.63 9.20 2.40
C SER A 22 -7.23 9.02 3.01
N ARG A 23 -6.61 10.12 3.43
CA ARG A 23 -5.31 10.09 4.13
C ARG A 23 -5.38 9.23 5.40
N GLY A 24 -6.42 9.42 6.22
CA GLY A 24 -6.60 8.67 7.47
C GLY A 24 -6.69 7.17 7.22
N CYS A 25 -7.50 6.75 6.25
CA CYS A 25 -7.62 5.33 5.86
C CYS A 25 -6.27 4.77 5.39
N PHE A 26 -5.54 5.50 4.54
CA PHE A 26 -4.23 5.06 4.06
C PHE A 26 -3.22 4.88 5.20
N TYR A 27 -3.07 5.89 6.07
CA TYR A 27 -2.11 5.82 7.18
C TYR A 27 -2.51 4.76 8.22
N GLU A 28 -3.80 4.56 8.48
CA GLU A 28 -4.27 3.45 9.31
C GLU A 28 -3.96 2.09 8.70
N GLY A 29 -4.15 1.92 7.39
CA GLY A 29 -3.78 0.70 6.67
C GLY A 29 -2.28 0.41 6.74
N VAL A 30 -1.44 1.44 6.56
CA VAL A 30 0.02 1.32 6.76
C VAL A 30 0.36 0.97 8.21
N ARG A 31 -0.27 1.64 9.19
CA ARG A 31 -0.04 1.41 10.63
C ARG A 31 -0.41 -0.01 11.05
N ARG A 32 -1.46 -0.59 10.46
CA ARG A 32 -1.92 -1.96 10.69
C ARG A 32 -1.15 -3.02 9.89
N GLY A 33 -0.26 -2.60 9.00
CA GLY A 33 0.48 -3.50 8.10
C GLY A 33 -0.34 -4.05 6.94
N ALA A 34 -1.55 -3.52 6.70
CA ALA A 34 -2.42 -3.94 5.61
C ALA A 34 -2.01 -3.34 4.25
N ILE A 35 -1.33 -2.19 4.26
CA ILE A 35 -0.77 -1.56 3.05
C ILE A 35 0.75 -1.69 3.10
N PRO A 36 1.41 -2.21 2.03
CA PRO A 36 2.85 -2.39 2.02
C PRO A 36 3.56 -1.03 2.06
N ALA A 37 4.41 -0.84 3.07
CA ALA A 37 5.20 0.37 3.24
C ALA A 37 6.56 0.05 3.88
N VAL A 38 7.56 0.88 3.59
CA VAL A 38 8.87 0.85 4.26
C VAL A 38 9.03 2.13 5.07
N LYS A 39 9.28 1.95 6.38
CA LYS A 39 9.56 3.06 7.29
C LYS A 39 11.06 3.33 7.31
N ILE A 40 11.46 4.48 6.77
CA ILE A 40 12.85 4.93 6.75
C ILE A 40 13.22 5.61 8.07
N SER A 41 12.27 6.33 8.66
CA SER A 41 12.41 6.96 9.97
C SER A 41 11.06 7.10 10.66
N ALA A 42 11.04 7.62 11.89
CA ALA A 42 9.80 7.91 12.61
C ALA A 42 8.80 8.75 11.79
N ARG A 43 9.27 9.65 10.92
CA ARG A 43 8.45 10.61 10.16
C ARG A 43 8.45 10.38 8.65
N LYS A 44 9.21 9.39 8.15
CA LYS A 44 9.35 9.14 6.71
C LYS A 44 9.03 7.70 6.37
N ILE A 45 7.98 7.54 5.58
CA ILE A 45 7.62 6.27 4.94
C ILE A 45 7.69 6.43 3.43
N VAL A 46 8.01 5.33 2.75
CA VAL A 46 7.97 5.21 1.29
C VAL A 46 7.22 3.94 0.92
N ILE A 47 6.58 3.94 -0.25
CA ILE A 47 5.77 2.81 -0.71
C ILE A 47 6.52 2.17 -1.88
N PRO A 48 7.08 0.96 -1.75
CA PRO A 48 7.77 0.31 -2.87
C PRO A 48 6.79 0.07 -4.02
N ARG A 49 7.03 0.69 -5.19
CA ARG A 49 6.06 0.72 -6.30
C ARG A 49 5.67 -0.69 -6.74
N ARG A 50 6.65 -1.52 -7.08
CA ARG A 50 6.43 -2.89 -7.56
C ARG A 50 5.56 -3.70 -6.60
N ARG A 51 5.97 -3.79 -5.33
CA ARG A 51 5.24 -4.52 -4.29
C ARG A 51 3.83 -3.98 -4.06
N PHE A 52 3.64 -2.67 -4.14
CA PHE A 52 2.33 -2.04 -3.97
C PHE A 52 1.38 -2.33 -5.14
N LEU A 53 1.88 -2.33 -6.37
CA LEU A 53 1.08 -2.69 -7.55
C LEU A 53 0.73 -4.19 -7.54
N GLU A 54 1.69 -5.06 -7.23
CA GLU A 54 1.44 -6.51 -7.07
C GLU A 54 0.37 -6.77 -5.98
N TRP A 55 0.44 -6.03 -4.86
CA TRP A 55 -0.56 -6.12 -3.80
C TRP A 55 -1.95 -5.62 -4.23
N LEU A 56 -2.02 -4.58 -5.08
CA LEU A 56 -3.27 -4.08 -5.65
C LEU A 56 -3.91 -5.10 -6.60
N GLU A 57 -3.10 -5.77 -7.41
CA GLU A 57 -3.54 -6.82 -8.33
C GLU A 57 -3.97 -8.09 -7.58
N GLY A 58 -3.30 -8.44 -6.47
CA GLY A 58 -3.58 -9.62 -5.64
C GLY A 58 -4.73 -9.46 -4.63
N GLY A 59 -5.57 -8.43 -4.76
CA GLY A 59 -6.64 -8.07 -3.79
C GLY A 59 -7.69 -9.15 -3.51
N ASP A 60 -7.73 -10.24 -4.28
CA ASP A 60 -8.72 -11.32 -4.15
C ASP A 60 -8.25 -12.51 -3.29
N GLU A 61 -6.94 -12.74 -3.12
CA GLU A 61 -6.46 -13.98 -2.47
C GLU A 61 -6.55 -13.93 -0.93
N HIS A 62 -6.39 -12.75 -0.32
CA HIS A 62 -6.40 -12.62 1.15
C HIS A 62 -7.79 -12.66 1.80
N GLN A 63 -8.88 -12.51 1.03
CA GLN A 63 -10.25 -12.65 1.55
C GLN A 63 -10.71 -14.13 1.61
N ASN A 64 -10.08 -15.02 0.85
CA ASN A 64 -10.45 -16.44 0.82
C ASN A 64 -9.91 -17.21 2.05
N GLN A 65 -8.72 -16.86 2.55
CA GLN A 65 -8.12 -17.56 3.69
C GLN A 65 -8.94 -17.43 4.98
N LYS A 66 -9.55 -16.26 5.24
CA LYS A 66 -10.37 -16.04 6.46
C LYS A 66 -11.75 -16.68 6.42
N ARG A 67 -12.26 -17.05 5.24
CA ARG A 67 -13.54 -17.75 5.11
C ARG A 67 -13.42 -19.26 5.35
N MET A 68 -12.23 -19.83 5.19
CA MET A 68 -11.98 -21.27 5.37
C MET A 68 -11.64 -21.65 6.83
N GLU A 69 -11.43 -20.67 7.72
CA GLU A 69 -10.99 -20.89 9.11
C GLU A 69 -12.12 -20.75 10.16
N ASN A 70 -13.39 -20.64 9.75
CA ASN A 70 -14.50 -20.66 10.69
C ASN A 70 -15.39 -21.91 10.46
N PRO A 71 -15.27 -22.96 11.29
CA PRO A 71 -16.20 -24.10 11.26
C PRO A 71 -17.62 -23.68 11.66
#